data_AF-A0A1I4HFD9-F1
#
_entry.id   AF-A0A1I4HFD9-F1
#
_cell.length_a   1.000
_cell.length_b   1.000
_cell.length_c   1.000
_cell.angle_alpha   90.00
_cell.angle_beta   90.00
_cell.angle_gamma   90.00
#
_symmetry.space_group_name_H-M   'P 1'
#
loop_
_entity.id
_entity.type
_entity.pdbx_description
1 polymer ?
#
loop_
_entity_poly.entity_id
_entity_poly.type
_entity_poly.pdbx_seq_one_letter_code
_entity_poly.pdbx_strand_id
1 'polypeptide(L)'
;MQTVILTGARREEILQLRWEDIDFKWNSITIRDKVDGLRVVPLTPYVTHLLTNLPRCNEWTFSSATAANGRLAEPRLAHNKACAIAGLELTIHGLRRSFASLCEWIEVPAGIAAQIQGHKPQGVREQNYIRRPLDLLRKWHIKIEEWILEQAGIEFTPIKAGLRAINNHLNTN
;
A
#
# COMPACT_ATOMS: atom_id res chain seq x y z
N MET A 1 -8.85 6.89 -0.66
CA MET A 1 -7.66 6.79 -1.54
C MET A 1 -6.36 7.14 -0.83
N GLN A 2 -6.29 6.94 0.49
CA GLN A 2 -5.06 7.15 1.26
C GLN A 2 -3.96 6.15 0.84
N THR A 3 -4.35 4.94 0.45
CA THR A 3 -3.44 3.89 -0.02
C THR A 3 -2.57 4.30 -1.21
N VAL A 4 -2.99 5.22 -2.08
CA VAL A 4 -2.17 5.69 -3.21
C VAL A 4 -0.95 6.48 -2.74
N ILE A 5 -1.15 7.42 -1.82
CA ILE A 5 -0.04 8.21 -1.26
C ILE A 5 0.80 7.37 -0.29
N LEU A 6 0.22 6.41 0.42
CA LEU A 6 0.96 5.57 1.38
C LEU A 6 1.78 4.47 0.72
N THR A 7 1.35 3.94 -0.43
CA THR A 7 2.05 2.84 -1.12
C THR A 7 2.86 3.29 -2.34
N GLY A 8 2.62 4.51 -2.83
CA GLY A 8 3.19 5.00 -4.08
C GLY A 8 2.71 4.23 -5.32
N ALA A 9 1.81 3.25 -5.21
CA ALA A 9 1.30 2.45 -6.33
C ALA A 9 0.40 3.26 -7.28
N ARG A 10 0.22 2.77 -8.51
CA ARG A 10 -0.67 3.42 -9.48
C ARG A 10 -2.10 3.24 -9.01
N ARG A 11 -2.96 4.22 -9.30
CA ARG A 11 -4.39 4.15 -8.98
C ARG A 11 -5.01 2.85 -9.49
N GLU A 12 -4.75 2.52 -10.74
CA GLU A 12 -5.32 1.33 -11.40
C GLU A 12 -4.83 0.05 -10.74
N GLU A 13 -3.59 0.01 -10.25
CA GLU A 13 -3.03 -1.14 -9.53
C GLU A 13 -3.76 -1.35 -8.21
N ILE A 14 -3.92 -0.27 -7.42
CA ILE A 14 -4.66 -0.30 -6.15
C ILE A 14 -6.11 -0.72 -6.36
N LEU A 15 -6.78 -0.18 -7.37
CA LEU A 15 -8.18 -0.51 -7.66
C LEU A 15 -8.38 -1.89 -8.27
N GLN A 16 -7.31 -2.59 -8.66
CA GLN A 16 -7.34 -3.98 -9.16
C GLN A 16 -6.88 -5.00 -8.10
N LEU A 17 -6.60 -4.55 -6.87
CA LEU A 17 -6.31 -5.44 -5.76
C LEU A 17 -7.55 -6.26 -5.39
N ARG A 18 -7.33 -7.55 -5.24
CA ARG A 18 -8.25 -8.52 -4.65
C ARG A 18 -7.82 -8.87 -3.24
N TRP A 19 -8.72 -9.46 -2.47
CA TRP A 19 -8.37 -9.94 -1.13
C TRP A 19 -7.28 -11.02 -1.15
N GLU A 20 -7.22 -11.84 -2.20
CA GLU A 20 -6.17 -12.86 -2.41
C GLU A 20 -4.78 -12.26 -2.65
N ASP A 21 -4.70 -11.01 -3.09
CA ASP A 21 -3.43 -10.32 -3.34
C ASP A 21 -2.80 -9.77 -2.04
N ILE A 22 -3.52 -9.80 -0.90
CA ILE A 22 -3.10 -9.21 0.36
C ILE A 22 -2.81 -10.29 1.40
N ASP A 23 -1.56 -10.37 1.83
CA ASP A 23 -1.14 -11.26 2.90
C ASP A 23 -1.02 -10.51 4.23
N PHE A 24 -2.08 -10.59 5.03
CA PHE A 24 -2.12 -9.98 6.38
C PHE A 24 -1.21 -10.69 7.39
N LYS A 25 -0.78 -11.94 7.12
CA LYS A 25 0.12 -12.68 8.02
C LYS A 25 1.56 -12.26 7.79
N TRP A 26 1.96 -12.15 6.53
CA TRP A 26 3.32 -11.78 6.13
C TRP A 26 3.49 -10.28 5.83
N ASN A 27 2.42 -9.49 6.01
CA ASN A 27 2.38 -8.06 5.78
C ASN A 27 2.96 -7.70 4.40
N SER A 28 2.32 -8.22 3.36
CA SER A 28 2.69 -7.96 1.97
C SER A 28 1.47 -7.78 1.07
N ILE A 29 1.67 -7.08 -0.04
CA ILE A 29 0.69 -6.92 -1.12
C ILE A 29 1.37 -7.36 -2.41
N THR A 30 0.72 -8.24 -3.15
CA THR A 30 1.12 -8.62 -4.51
C THR A 30 0.40 -7.73 -5.52
N ILE A 31 1.14 -6.88 -6.22
CA ILE A 31 0.59 -5.95 -7.20
C ILE A 31 0.90 -6.46 -8.60
N ARG A 32 -0.13 -6.53 -9.46
CA ARG A 32 0.02 -6.75 -10.90
C ARG A 32 0.61 -5.51 -11.55
N ASP A 33 1.89 -5.57 -11.91
CA ASP A 33 2.63 -4.48 -12.54
C ASP A 33 2.66 -4.65 -14.06
N LYS A 34 2.66 -3.52 -14.78
CA LYS A 34 2.88 -3.49 -16.22
C LYS A 34 4.34 -3.78 -16.62
N VAL A 35 5.28 -3.67 -15.68
CA VAL A 35 6.73 -3.82 -15.95
C VAL A 35 7.18 -5.28 -15.89
N ASP A 36 7.10 -5.91 -14.71
CA ASP A 36 7.63 -7.25 -14.43
C ASP A 36 6.53 -8.31 -14.20
N GLY A 37 5.27 -7.97 -14.52
CA GLY A 37 4.09 -8.81 -14.31
C GLY A 37 3.57 -8.75 -12.88
N LEU A 38 4.40 -9.06 -11.89
CA LEU A 38 4.05 -9.01 -10.47
C LEU A 38 5.16 -8.36 -9.66
N ARG A 39 4.79 -7.53 -8.68
CA ARG A 39 5.70 -7.07 -7.62
C ARG A 39 5.09 -7.27 -6.26
N VAL A 40 5.90 -7.68 -5.30
CA VAL A 40 5.49 -7.78 -3.90
C VAL A 40 6.02 -6.56 -3.16
N VAL A 41 5.12 -5.80 -2.54
CA VAL A 41 5.46 -4.64 -1.71
C VAL A 41 5.03 -4.86 -0.26
N PRO A 42 5.65 -4.17 0.71
CA PRO A 42 5.21 -4.24 2.09
C PRO A 42 3.77 -3.77 2.26
N LEU A 43 3.01 -4.47 3.10
CA LEU A 43 1.78 -3.96 3.68
C LEU A 43 2.15 -3.28 5.00
N THR A 44 2.15 -1.95 5.00
CA THR A 44 2.56 -1.14 6.15
C THR A 44 1.45 -1.08 7.22
N PRO A 45 1.78 -0.90 8.51
CA PRO A 45 0.82 -0.99 9.61
C PRO A 45 -0.48 -0.17 9.46
N TYR A 46 -0.39 1.08 9.02
CA TYR A 46 -1.59 1.91 8.84
C TYR A 46 -2.39 1.48 7.60
N VAL A 47 -1.73 1.13 6.50
CA VAL A 47 -2.41 0.51 5.36
C VAL A 47 -3.10 -0.79 5.77
N THR A 48 -2.47 -1.65 6.59
CA THR A 48 -3.12 -2.84 7.18
C THR A 48 -4.40 -2.45 7.89
N HIS A 49 -4.33 -1.48 8.81
CA HIS A 49 -5.49 -0.98 9.56
C HIS A 49 -6.61 -0.50 8.63
N LEU A 50 -6.29 0.31 7.62
CA LEU A 50 -7.26 0.78 6.64
C LEU A 50 -7.94 -0.38 5.91
N LEU A 51 -7.17 -1.34 5.42
CA LEU A 51 -7.69 -2.47 4.64
C LEU A 51 -8.48 -3.47 5.50
N THR A 52 -8.10 -3.67 6.76
CA THR A 52 -8.86 -4.54 7.68
C THR A 52 -10.24 -4.00 8.02
N ASN A 53 -10.43 -2.67 7.94
CA ASN A 53 -11.70 -2.02 8.23
C ASN A 53 -12.61 -1.87 7.00
N LEU A 54 -12.18 -2.31 5.82
CA LEU A 54 -13.03 -2.31 4.63
C LEU A 54 -13.99 -3.52 4.66
N PRO A 55 -15.25 -3.34 4.22
CA PRO A 55 -16.19 -4.44 4.13
C PRO A 55 -15.80 -5.41 3.00
N ARG A 56 -15.81 -6.71 3.29
CA ARG A 56 -15.51 -7.77 2.31
C ARG A 56 -16.77 -8.17 1.55
N CYS A 57 -17.22 -7.31 0.64
CA CYS A 57 -18.47 -7.52 -0.11
C CYS A 57 -18.33 -8.46 -1.32
N ASN A 58 -17.15 -8.52 -1.94
CA ASN A 58 -16.83 -9.39 -3.08
C ASN A 58 -15.30 -9.62 -3.17
N GLU A 59 -14.81 -10.16 -4.28
CA GLU A 59 -13.38 -10.47 -4.49
C GLU A 59 -12.46 -9.23 -4.45
N TRP A 60 -12.99 -8.04 -4.73
CA TRP A 60 -12.22 -6.81 -4.83
C TRP A 60 -12.02 -6.17 -3.45
N THR A 61 -10.80 -5.73 -3.16
CA THR A 61 -10.48 -4.97 -1.95
C THR A 61 -11.21 -3.62 -1.93
N PHE A 62 -11.30 -2.97 -3.09
CA PHE A 62 -12.08 -1.74 -3.28
C PHE A 62 -13.31 -2.06 -4.12
N SER A 63 -14.40 -2.41 -3.46
CA SER A 63 -15.66 -2.81 -4.09
C SER A 63 -16.60 -1.62 -4.36
N SER A 64 -17.54 -1.82 -5.27
CA SER A 64 -18.66 -0.90 -5.52
C SER A 64 -19.93 -1.70 -5.77
N ALA A 65 -20.96 -1.46 -4.97
CA ALA A 65 -22.25 -2.14 -5.10
C ALA A 65 -23.00 -1.77 -6.40
N THR A 66 -22.67 -0.62 -7.00
CA THR A 66 -23.33 -0.10 -8.21
C THR A 66 -22.56 -0.39 -9.49
N ALA A 67 -21.34 -0.94 -9.41
CA ALA A 67 -20.53 -1.26 -10.58
C ALA A 67 -20.88 -2.65 -11.13
N ALA A 68 -21.00 -2.77 -12.46
CA ALA A 68 -21.35 -4.04 -13.12
C ALA A 68 -20.37 -5.19 -12.81
N ASN A 69 -19.08 -4.90 -12.63
CA ASN A 69 -18.05 -5.87 -12.25
C ASN A 69 -17.76 -5.90 -10.74
N GLY A 70 -18.58 -5.22 -9.92
CA GLY A 70 -18.45 -5.14 -8.47
C GLY A 70 -17.22 -4.36 -7.96
N ARG A 71 -16.40 -3.80 -8.85
CA ARG A 71 -15.15 -3.10 -8.51
C ARG A 71 -15.34 -1.60 -8.50
N LEU A 72 -14.68 -0.90 -7.58
CA LEU A 72 -14.62 0.55 -7.62
C LEU A 72 -13.85 1.00 -8.88
N ALA A 73 -14.58 1.53 -9.87
CA ALA A 73 -14.00 1.95 -11.14
C ALA A 73 -13.20 3.26 -11.02
N GLU A 74 -13.76 4.25 -10.32
CA GLU A 74 -13.22 5.60 -10.26
C GLU A 74 -13.45 6.21 -8.87
N PRO A 75 -12.39 6.61 -8.15
CA PRO A 75 -12.54 7.21 -6.82
C PRO A 75 -12.58 8.74 -6.85
N ARG A 76 -12.68 9.34 -8.06
CA ARG A 76 -12.62 10.79 -8.29
C ARG A 76 -13.66 11.55 -7.46
N LEU A 77 -14.86 11.01 -7.29
CA LEU A 77 -15.91 11.68 -6.52
C LEU A 77 -15.48 11.94 -5.07
N ALA A 78 -14.99 10.91 -4.38
CA ALA A 78 -14.53 11.03 -3.01
C ALA A 78 -13.25 11.89 -2.91
N HIS A 79 -12.34 11.74 -3.87
CA HIS A 79 -11.11 12.53 -3.96
C HIS A 79 -11.38 14.03 -4.14
N ASN A 80 -12.25 14.39 -5.09
CA ASN A 80 -12.61 15.78 -5.38
C ASN A 80 -13.32 16.43 -4.19
N LYS A 81 -14.21 15.68 -3.50
CA LYS A 81 -14.84 16.15 -2.26
C LYS A 81 -13.81 16.45 -1.18
N ALA A 82 -12.83 15.55 -0.97
CA ALA A 82 -11.77 15.78 0.00
C ALA A 82 -10.91 17.01 -0.36
N CYS A 83 -10.57 17.17 -1.65
CA CYS A 83 -9.82 18.33 -2.14
C CYS A 83 -10.59 19.65 -1.93
N ALA A 84 -11.89 19.66 -2.22
CA ALA A 84 -12.74 20.83 -2.02
C ALA A 84 -12.83 21.23 -0.54
N ILE A 85 -12.95 20.26 0.38
CA ILE A 85 -12.95 20.51 1.83
C ILE A 85 -11.60 21.05 2.29
N ALA A 86 -10.50 20.52 1.75
CA ALA A 86 -9.14 20.93 2.12
C ALA A 86 -8.68 22.23 1.44
N GLY A 87 -9.45 22.79 0.49
CA GLY A 87 -9.03 23.94 -0.31
C GLY A 87 -7.82 23.66 -1.21
N LEU A 88 -7.68 22.41 -1.70
CA LEU A 88 -6.54 21.95 -2.48
C LEU A 88 -6.93 21.63 -3.92
N GLU A 89 -6.04 21.96 -4.86
CA GLU A 89 -6.09 21.42 -6.22
C GLU A 89 -5.09 20.27 -6.36
N LEU A 90 -5.55 19.05 -6.09
CA LEU A 90 -4.71 17.85 -6.16
C LEU A 90 -5.37 16.79 -7.02
N THR A 91 -4.58 16.11 -7.85
CA THR A 91 -5.03 14.94 -8.60
C THR A 91 -4.56 13.65 -7.93
N ILE A 92 -5.20 12.53 -8.28
CA ILE A 92 -4.76 11.20 -7.82
C ILE A 92 -3.35 10.87 -8.35
N HIS A 93 -3.05 11.29 -9.58
CA HIS A 93 -1.69 11.18 -10.11
C HIS A 93 -0.72 12.06 -9.29
N GLY A 94 -1.17 13.24 -8.88
CA GLY A 94 -0.48 14.10 -7.92
C GLY A 94 -0.11 13.38 -6.63
N LEU A 95 -1.04 12.64 -6.01
CA LEU A 95 -0.75 11.82 -4.81
C LEU A 95 0.41 10.83 -5.04
N ARG A 96 0.42 10.15 -6.18
CA ARG A 96 1.53 9.23 -6.53
C ARG A 96 2.85 9.97 -6.75
N ARG A 97 2.82 11.13 -7.41
CA ARG A 97 4.01 11.98 -7.61
C ARG A 97 4.55 12.47 -6.28
N SER A 98 3.67 12.90 -5.37
CA SER A 98 4.02 13.30 -4.01
C SER A 98 4.77 12.20 -3.28
N PHE A 99 4.34 10.92 -3.35
CA PHE A 99 5.10 9.83 -2.71
C PHE A 99 6.59 9.83 -3.08
N ALA A 100 6.93 10.04 -4.36
CA ALA A 100 8.32 10.08 -4.81
C ALA A 100 9.08 11.25 -4.19
N SER A 101 8.50 12.45 -4.24
CA SER A 101 9.09 13.64 -3.64
C SER A 101 9.23 13.49 -2.12
N LEU A 102 8.22 12.95 -1.44
CA LEU A 102 8.27 12.72 0.01
C LEU A 102 9.37 11.73 0.40
N CYS A 103 9.63 10.71 -0.42
CA CYS A 103 10.75 9.80 -0.20
C CYS A 103 12.11 10.52 -0.21
N GLU A 104 12.28 11.55 -1.04
CA GLU A 104 13.51 12.36 -1.09
C GLU A 104 13.70 13.15 0.21
N TRP A 105 12.63 13.74 0.76
CA TRP A 105 12.68 14.51 2.02
C TRP A 105 13.20 13.72 3.22
N ILE A 106 13.00 12.40 3.23
CA ILE A 106 13.44 11.51 4.31
C ILE A 106 14.59 10.57 3.90
N GLU A 107 15.28 10.92 2.81
CA GLU A 107 16.50 10.29 2.32
C GLU A 107 16.33 8.78 2.01
N VAL A 108 15.14 8.38 1.53
CA VAL A 108 14.92 7.01 1.07
C VAL A 108 15.79 6.77 -0.17
N PRO A 109 16.57 5.67 -0.23
CA PRO A 109 17.36 5.36 -1.42
C PRO A 109 16.48 5.27 -2.66
N ALA A 110 16.86 5.96 -3.74
CA ALA A 110 16.04 6.09 -4.94
C ALA A 110 15.55 4.74 -5.52
N GLY A 111 16.41 3.72 -5.50
CA GLY A 111 16.04 2.38 -5.96
C GLY A 111 15.01 1.66 -5.07
N ILE A 112 14.97 1.97 -3.76
CA ILE A 112 13.93 1.46 -2.85
C ILE A 112 12.58 2.10 -3.21
N ALA A 113 12.54 3.43 -3.31
CA ALA A 113 11.33 4.17 -3.68
C ALA A 113 10.81 3.74 -5.05
N ALA A 114 11.71 3.62 -6.03
CA ALA A 114 11.39 3.16 -7.38
C ALA A 114 10.79 1.74 -7.37
N GLN A 115 11.35 0.81 -6.61
CA GLN A 115 10.85 -0.56 -6.53
C GLN A 115 9.48 -0.64 -5.85
N ILE A 116 9.24 0.13 -4.79
CA ILE A 116 7.92 0.23 -4.14
C ILE A 116 6.88 0.79 -5.13
N GLN A 117 7.23 1.86 -5.86
CA GLN A 117 6.35 2.48 -6.85
C GLN A 117 6.08 1.62 -8.09
N GLY A 118 6.88 0.59 -8.36
CA GLY A 118 6.81 -0.17 -9.62
C GLY A 118 7.37 0.62 -10.81
N HIS A 119 8.48 1.33 -10.60
CA HIS A 119 9.27 1.93 -11.67
C HIS A 119 10.21 0.91 -12.28
N LYS A 120 10.36 0.97 -13.60
CA LYS A 120 11.25 0.07 -14.32
C LYS A 120 12.70 0.32 -13.90
N PRO A 121 13.45 -0.72 -13.48
CA PRO A 121 14.85 -0.56 -13.12
C PRO A 121 15.65 -0.04 -14.31
N GLN A 122 16.51 0.96 -14.07
CA GLN A 122 17.35 1.58 -15.08
C GLN A 122 18.82 1.21 -14.86
N GLY A 123 19.50 0.86 -15.96
CA GLY A 123 20.91 0.49 -15.95
C GLY A 123 21.16 -0.99 -15.68
N VAL A 124 22.28 -1.48 -16.21
CA VAL A 124 22.66 -2.91 -16.18
C VAL A 124 22.77 -3.44 -14.75
N ARG A 125 23.32 -2.62 -13.82
CA ARG A 125 23.49 -3.05 -12.41
C ARG A 125 22.15 -3.28 -11.71
N GLU A 126 21.23 -2.32 -11.85
CA GLU A 126 19.91 -2.38 -11.22
C GLU A 126 19.08 -3.55 -11.77
N GLN A 127 19.18 -3.79 -13.08
CA GLN A 127 18.45 -4.85 -13.77
C GLN A 127 18.97 -6.25 -13.43
N ASN A 128 20.28 -6.43 -13.33
CA ASN A 128 20.89 -7.77 -13.29
C ASN A 128 21.47 -8.16 -11.92
N TYR A 129 21.84 -7.20 -11.07
CA TYR A 129 22.61 -7.48 -9.86
C TYR A 129 21.95 -7.04 -8.56
N ILE A 130 20.94 -6.15 -8.62
CA ILE A 130 20.29 -5.63 -7.42
C ILE A 130 18.94 -6.32 -7.25
N ARG A 131 18.84 -7.13 -6.19
CA ARG A 131 17.58 -7.71 -5.71
C ARG A 131 17.36 -7.25 -4.28
N ARG A 132 16.34 -6.43 -4.07
CA ARG A 132 16.00 -5.94 -2.72
C ARG A 132 14.94 -6.86 -2.11
N PRO A 133 15.23 -7.49 -0.95
CA PRO A 133 14.27 -8.35 -0.29
C PRO A 133 13.11 -7.54 0.29
N LEU A 134 11.96 -8.18 0.48
CA LEU A 134 10.76 -7.55 1.02
C LEU A 134 11.01 -6.87 2.38
N ASP A 135 11.83 -7.46 3.25
CA ASP A 135 12.15 -6.89 4.57
C ASP A 135 12.91 -5.56 4.48
N LEU A 136 13.81 -5.44 3.49
CA LEU A 136 14.50 -4.18 3.22
C LEU A 136 13.54 -3.11 2.72
N LEU A 137 12.60 -3.48 1.82
CA LEU A 137 11.55 -2.57 1.40
C LEU A 137 10.68 -2.15 2.60
N ARG A 138 10.31 -3.11 3.47
CA ARG A 138 9.45 -2.87 4.63
C ARG A 138 10.06 -1.87 5.60
N LYS A 139 11.35 -1.98 5.90
CA LYS A 139 12.06 -1.02 6.75
C LYS A 139 11.84 0.42 6.29
N TRP A 140 12.02 0.67 4.99
CA TRP A 140 11.88 2.01 4.42
C TRP A 140 10.43 2.42 4.24
N HIS A 141 9.56 1.49 3.84
CA HIS A 141 8.15 1.76 3.61
C HIS A 141 7.41 2.13 4.90
N ILE A 142 7.75 1.49 6.02
CA ILE A 142 7.27 1.89 7.35
C ILE A 142 7.74 3.31 7.69
N LYS A 143 9.03 3.62 7.49
CA LYS A 143 9.55 4.98 7.72
C LYS A 143 8.80 6.05 6.90
N ILE A 144 8.48 5.73 5.64
CA ILE A 144 7.69 6.61 4.77
C ILE A 144 6.27 6.79 5.34
N GLU A 145 5.60 5.70 5.72
CA GLU A 145 4.25 5.75 6.30
C GLU A 145 4.23 6.57 7.59
N GLU A 146 5.13 6.29 8.54
CA GLU A 146 5.23 7.00 9.82
C GLU A 146 5.40 8.50 9.61
N TRP A 147 6.30 8.90 8.71
CA TRP A 147 6.51 10.31 8.40
C TRP A 147 5.27 10.96 7.77
N ILE A 148 4.56 10.28 6.85
CA ILE A 148 3.32 10.80 6.27
C ILE A 148 2.25 11.00 7.34
N LEU A 149 2.12 10.06 8.27
CA LEU A 149 1.15 10.16 9.37
C LEU A 149 1.49 11.30 10.32
N GLU A 150 2.77 11.48 10.65
CA GLU A 150 3.28 12.60 11.44
C GLU A 150 2.92 13.93 10.78
N GLN A 151 3.22 14.11 9.48
CA GLN A 151 2.88 15.34 8.76
C GLN A 151 1.37 15.58 8.64
N ALA A 152 0.57 14.51 8.69
CA ALA A 152 -0.89 14.58 8.67
C ALA A 152 -1.50 14.80 10.06
N GLY A 153 -0.70 14.82 11.14
CA GLY A 153 -1.20 14.89 12.51
C GLY A 153 -2.04 13.67 12.93
N ILE A 154 -1.78 12.51 12.32
CA ILE A 154 -2.52 11.26 12.59
C ILE A 154 -1.75 10.46 13.63
N GLU A 155 -2.27 10.41 14.86
CA GLU A 155 -1.76 9.50 15.88
C GLU A 155 -2.24 8.07 15.60
N PHE A 156 -1.29 7.18 15.32
CA PHE A 156 -1.58 5.78 15.06
C PHE A 156 -0.62 4.86 15.83
N THR A 157 -1.18 3.98 16.65
CA THR A 157 -0.43 2.91 17.32
C THR A 157 -0.80 1.58 16.69
N PRO A 158 0.13 0.86 16.04
CA PRO A 158 -0.14 -0.47 15.50
C PRO A 158 -0.57 -1.43 16.61
N ILE A 159 -1.63 -2.19 16.36
CA ILE A 159 -1.97 -3.33 17.22
C ILE A 159 -0.86 -4.37 17.01
N LYS A 160 -0.01 -4.58 18.02
CA LYS A 160 0.95 -5.69 17.99
C LYS A 160 0.17 -6.98 17.77
N ALA A 161 0.50 -7.73 16.72
CA ALA A 161 0.01 -9.09 16.56
C ALA A 161 0.52 -9.90 17.76
N GLY A 162 -0.33 -10.06 18.78
CA GLY A 162 -0.03 -10.89 19.92
C GLY A 162 0.20 -12.32 19.44
N LEU A 163 1.28 -12.94 19.88
CA LEU A 163 1.46 -14.39 19.79
C LEU A 163 0.23 -15.03 20.43
N ARG A 164 -0.68 -15.59 19.62
CA ARG A 164 -1.72 -16.49 20.14
C ARG A 164 -1.01 -17.78 20.52
N ALA A 165 -0.72 -17.95 21.82
CA ALA A 165 -0.31 -19.25 22.34
C ALA A 165 -1.43 -20.25 22.01
N ILE A 166 -1.09 -21.30 21.26
CA ILE A 166 -2.01 -22.40 20.98
C ILE A 166 -1.95 -23.28 22.23
N ASN A 167 -2.91 -23.12 23.14
CA ASN A 167 -3.09 -24.07 24.23
C ASN A 167 -3.63 -25.38 23.63
N ASN A 168 -2.73 -26.29 23.27
CA ASN A 168 -3.07 -27.69 23.02
C ASN A 168 -3.49 -28.31 24.37
N HIS A 169 -4.77 -28.19 24.72
CA HIS A 169 -5.35 -29.11 25.67
C HIS A 169 -5.53 -30.46 24.96
N LEU A 170 -4.55 -31.34 25.17
CA LEU A 170 -4.73 -32.77 25.02
C LEU A 170 -5.82 -33.19 26.02
N ASN A 171 -7.01 -33.49 25.51
CA ASN A 171 -8.00 -34.24 26.28
C ASN A 171 -7.48 -35.67 26.42
N THR A 172 -6.87 -35.95 27.57
CA THR A 172 -6.80 -37.31 28.12
C THR A 172 -8.02 -37.51 29.02
N ASN A 173 -8.93 -38.36 28.55
CA ASN A 173 -9.70 -39.40 29.27
C ASN A 173 -11.06 -39.63 28.60
#